data_AF-A0A538FEP6-F1
#
_entry.id   AF-A0A538FEP6-F1
#
_cell.length_a   1.000
_cell.length_b   1.000
_cell.length_c   1.000
_cell.angle_alpha   90.00
_cell.angle_beta   90.00
_cell.angle_gamma   90.00
#
_symmetry.space_group_name_H-M   'P 1'
#
loop_
_entity.id
_entity.type
_entity.pdbx_description
1 polymer ?
#
loop_
_entity_poly.entity_id
_entity_poly.type
_entity_poly.pdbx_seq_one_letter_code
_entity_poly.pdbx_strand_id
1 'polypeptide(L)'
;MRRVWPVVVVVLLLSGAVVARAVDHPDSKTQSIADGCNRSQLALLAEGGAGLTDVAHPTTFPSWVYVNGDRKPKTLEGTDLATHTAGSDLFGVHRTYDANFDIRPDGGDSPLLSSRNAQEAPPQIHTEWESGLVPSWAWPSPGDRVRETGSWIWDCGHWQDGHRSVPNGDYVPGDPLGTAGVEPIGGEEAEIHPIQELATWRRQGAFVPAGAAGPVQASRLDVYISNQGGKAKAVEECAVGSPSHPAAVAVRLAAGDGCSELQDVTKQNYTYVLAAPGPAPSPAARLEVQQDVRASHDAPTPVASVDGDKVRITVPFASVKATKGLQDFGATWRAWWAADPTPVARFRVTLERFSIFNNLDGDIHESSKDPSEDDPAEWNLYLDASDTWLNLHDPRPGQTDLVPGLGQVPNAAQRRPFDLTAIAPIDVALPATGSFRMFADARQCDLPGYVDCPVGNEIDFPITPGRSEIVLPVSELQGRTTEVRLHPVVCQPNQGCPEENSDPSLCPPAGGSGCHELAFRIEDTSSSTVPARVIAGDGTAAGTTVDGGPAAALPWWQLPALHYSVDQNEENTQIRRVIAQLRSHGVTSPAPSP
;
A
#
# COMPACT_ATOMS: atom_id res chain seq x y z
N MET A 1 -14.16 75.47 35.42
CA MET A 1 -13.42 74.34 36.01
C MET A 1 -14.25 73.07 35.84
N ARG A 2 -13.99 72.27 34.79
CA ARG A 2 -14.66 70.98 34.54
C ARG A 2 -13.63 69.87 34.79
N ARG A 3 -13.94 68.97 35.73
CA ARG A 3 -13.09 67.85 36.12
C ARG A 3 -13.24 66.71 35.11
N VAL A 4 -12.14 66.35 34.46
CA VAL A 4 -12.01 65.15 33.62
C VAL A 4 -11.74 63.96 34.55
N TRP A 5 -12.56 62.93 34.47
CA TRP A 5 -12.32 61.64 35.11
C TRP A 5 -11.52 60.75 34.15
N PRO A 6 -10.50 59.99 34.61
CA PRO A 6 -9.86 58.99 33.78
C PRO A 6 -10.73 57.74 33.76
N VAL A 7 -11.17 57.33 32.57
CA VAL A 7 -11.70 55.98 32.33
C VAL A 7 -10.49 55.05 32.28
N VAL A 8 -10.34 54.23 33.32
CA VAL A 8 -9.39 53.11 33.32
C VAL A 8 -10.03 52.00 32.50
N VAL A 9 -9.57 51.82 31.26
CA VAL A 9 -9.90 50.64 30.45
C VAL A 9 -9.00 49.51 30.93
N VAL A 10 -9.55 48.61 31.75
CA VAL A 10 -8.93 47.32 32.07
C VAL A 10 -9.12 46.41 30.86
N VAL A 11 -8.10 46.31 30.01
CA VAL A 11 -8.01 45.26 29.00
C VAL A 11 -7.65 43.97 29.75
N LEU A 12 -8.66 43.17 30.07
CA LEU A 12 -8.47 41.77 30.49
C LEU A 12 -7.93 40.99 29.28
N LEU A 13 -6.60 40.91 29.19
CA LEU A 13 -5.92 39.90 28.38
C LEU A 13 -6.21 38.54 29.02
N LEU A 14 -7.36 37.97 28.69
CA LEU A 14 -7.60 36.53 28.80
C LEU A 14 -6.77 35.85 27.71
N SER A 15 -5.46 35.82 27.90
CA SER A 15 -4.59 34.85 27.25
C SER A 15 -5.01 33.48 27.78
N GLY A 16 -6.01 32.89 27.13
CA GLY A 16 -6.35 31.49 27.29
C GLY A 16 -5.13 30.68 26.87
N ALA A 17 -4.35 30.25 27.86
CA ALA A 17 -3.41 29.16 27.66
C ALA A 17 -4.24 27.94 27.28
N VAL A 18 -4.35 27.67 25.98
CA VAL A 18 -4.72 26.35 25.49
C VAL A 18 -3.59 25.44 25.97
N VAL A 19 -3.80 24.80 27.11
CA VAL A 19 -2.96 23.68 27.53
C VAL A 19 -3.25 22.59 26.50
N ALA A 20 -2.40 22.49 25.49
CA ALA A 20 -2.37 21.32 24.63
C ALA A 20 -2.18 20.12 25.56
N ARG A 21 -3.25 19.35 25.78
CA ARG A 21 -3.11 18.05 26.43
C ARG A 21 -2.23 17.24 25.49
N ALA A 22 -1.12 16.72 26.01
CA ALA A 22 -0.38 15.70 25.30
C ALA A 22 -1.38 14.61 24.91
N VAL A 23 -1.41 14.25 23.62
CA VAL A 23 -2.16 13.09 23.17
C VAL A 23 -1.41 11.88 23.74
N ASP A 24 -2.07 11.12 24.59
CA ASP A 24 -1.50 9.90 25.16
C ASP A 24 -1.58 8.81 24.07
N HIS A 25 -0.49 8.65 23.33
CA HIS A 25 -0.27 7.54 22.41
C HIS A 25 0.07 6.28 23.21
N PRO A 26 -0.36 5.07 22.80
CA PRO A 26 0.13 3.85 23.41
C PRO A 26 1.65 3.74 23.25
N ASP A 27 2.33 3.41 24.34
CA ASP A 27 3.79 3.29 24.38
C ASP A 27 4.23 2.04 23.59
N SER A 28 4.76 2.27 22.39
CA SER A 28 5.28 1.23 21.50
C SER A 28 6.30 0.33 22.16
N LYS A 29 7.00 0.79 23.22
CA LYS A 29 8.09 0.03 23.82
C LYS A 29 7.62 -0.96 24.87
N THR A 30 6.52 -0.64 25.57
CA THR A 30 6.09 -1.36 26.77
C THR A 30 4.68 -1.91 26.67
N GLN A 31 3.76 -1.21 25.99
CA GLN A 31 2.35 -1.60 25.91
C GLN A 31 2.16 -2.82 25.01
N SER A 32 2.86 -2.90 23.88
CA SER A 32 2.89 -4.05 22.97
C SER A 32 3.21 -5.38 23.68
N ILE A 33 4.25 -5.39 24.52
CA ILE A 33 4.64 -6.56 25.33
C ILE A 33 3.55 -6.90 26.36
N ALA A 34 2.94 -5.88 26.96
CA ALA A 34 1.83 -6.07 27.90
C ALA A 34 0.58 -6.65 27.20
N ASP A 35 0.36 -6.28 25.95
CA ASP A 35 -0.76 -6.73 25.11
C ASP A 35 -0.52 -8.12 24.50
N GLY A 36 0.73 -8.58 24.45
CA GLY A 36 1.07 -9.97 24.13
C GLY A 36 2.13 -10.14 23.03
N CYS A 37 2.70 -9.05 22.51
CA CYS A 37 3.83 -9.17 21.57
C CYS A 37 5.00 -9.90 22.22
N ASN A 38 5.70 -10.69 21.41
CA ASN A 38 6.90 -11.39 21.82
C ASN A 38 8.03 -11.09 20.86
N ARG A 39 9.14 -10.58 21.39
CA ARG A 39 10.34 -10.22 20.63
C ARG A 39 11.28 -11.41 20.39
N SER A 40 10.74 -12.63 20.32
CA SER A 40 11.52 -13.85 20.12
C SER A 40 11.79 -14.06 18.63
N GLN A 41 13.04 -14.25 18.26
CA GLN A 41 13.40 -14.47 16.86
C GLN A 41 13.16 -15.91 16.41
N LEU A 42 13.38 -16.86 17.32
CA LEU A 42 13.06 -18.27 17.09
C LEU A 42 11.56 -18.46 16.86
N ALA A 43 10.75 -17.60 17.46
CA ALA A 43 9.31 -17.55 17.25
C ALA A 43 8.93 -17.17 15.81
N LEU A 44 9.39 -16.01 15.37
CA LEU A 44 9.13 -15.48 14.02
C LEU A 44 9.65 -16.46 12.96
N LEU A 45 10.84 -17.05 13.20
CA LEU A 45 11.39 -18.07 12.32
C LEU A 45 10.56 -19.36 12.30
N ALA A 46 10.04 -19.79 13.45
CA ALA A 46 9.11 -20.92 13.51
C ALA A 46 7.78 -20.60 12.81
N GLU A 47 7.38 -19.34 12.74
CA GLU A 47 6.17 -18.87 12.05
C GLU A 47 6.32 -18.91 10.55
N GLY A 48 7.41 -18.36 10.03
CA GLY A 48 7.79 -18.56 8.63
C GLY A 48 7.92 -20.05 8.31
N GLY A 49 8.65 -20.82 9.12
CA GLY A 49 8.83 -22.26 8.90
C GLY A 49 7.54 -23.07 8.88
N ALA A 50 6.56 -22.75 9.74
CA ALA A 50 5.26 -23.42 9.77
C ALA A 50 4.46 -23.17 8.48
N GLY A 51 4.56 -21.96 7.93
CA GLY A 51 3.95 -21.57 6.67
C GLY A 51 4.30 -22.45 5.48
N LEU A 52 5.46 -23.10 5.51
CA LEU A 52 6.01 -23.84 4.36
C LEU A 52 5.21 -25.10 4.06
N THR A 53 4.44 -25.54 5.05
CA THR A 53 3.80 -26.84 5.07
C THR A 53 2.28 -26.76 4.97
N ASP A 54 1.71 -25.54 4.82
CA ASP A 54 0.27 -25.25 4.77
C ASP A 54 -0.54 -25.99 5.88
N VAL A 55 0.15 -26.36 6.96
CA VAL A 55 -0.40 -27.00 8.15
C VAL A 55 -0.75 -25.91 9.14
N ALA A 56 -1.79 -26.20 9.93
CA ALA A 56 -2.16 -25.41 11.10
C ALA A 56 -0.90 -24.94 11.83
N HIS A 57 -0.72 -23.62 11.91
CA HIS A 57 0.43 -22.99 12.56
C HIS A 57 0.60 -23.60 13.95
N PRO A 58 1.77 -24.08 14.36
CA PRO A 58 2.00 -24.49 15.73
C PRO A 58 2.95 -23.53 16.44
N THR A 59 2.97 -22.25 16.05
CA THR A 59 3.85 -21.29 16.70
C THR A 59 3.30 -20.93 18.06
N THR A 60 4.13 -20.38 18.93
CA THR A 60 3.68 -19.94 20.26
C THR A 60 3.57 -18.45 20.43
N PHE A 61 3.49 -17.75 19.30
CA PHE A 61 3.78 -16.34 19.21
C PHE A 61 2.89 -15.71 18.15
N PRO A 62 2.15 -14.65 18.50
CA PRO A 62 1.33 -13.94 17.53
C PRO A 62 2.19 -12.88 16.81
N SER A 63 2.21 -12.91 15.47
CA SER A 63 2.73 -11.78 14.68
C SER A 63 1.91 -10.51 14.87
N TRP A 64 0.64 -10.63 15.25
CA TRP A 64 -0.24 -9.48 15.53
C TRP A 64 -1.07 -9.67 16.80
N VAL A 65 -1.17 -8.63 17.63
CA VAL A 65 -2.03 -8.61 18.83
C VAL A 65 -2.81 -7.32 18.95
N TYR A 66 -4.03 -7.38 19.48
CA TYR A 66 -4.84 -6.18 19.68
C TYR A 66 -4.20 -5.19 20.65
N VAL A 67 -4.16 -3.92 20.25
CA VAL A 67 -3.73 -2.83 21.15
C VAL A 67 -4.71 -2.72 22.32
N ASN A 68 -4.18 -2.71 23.54
CA ASN A 68 -4.93 -2.80 24.80
C ASN A 68 -5.84 -4.04 24.92
N GLY A 69 -5.62 -5.08 24.11
CA GLY A 69 -6.52 -6.22 23.98
C GLY A 69 -7.90 -5.85 23.41
N ASP A 70 -8.08 -4.67 22.82
CA ASP A 70 -9.37 -4.20 22.32
C ASP A 70 -9.66 -4.72 20.91
N ARG A 71 -10.47 -5.78 20.86
CA ARG A 71 -10.91 -6.43 19.61
C ARG A 71 -11.92 -5.63 18.80
N LYS A 72 -12.39 -4.48 19.29
CA LYS A 72 -13.36 -3.67 18.55
C LYS A 72 -12.66 -2.98 17.40
N PRO A 73 -13.16 -3.11 16.16
CA PRO A 73 -12.59 -2.41 15.03
C PRO A 73 -12.52 -0.90 15.29
N LYS A 74 -11.43 -0.28 14.85
CA LYS A 74 -11.22 1.16 14.90
C LYS A 74 -11.46 1.73 13.52
N THR A 75 -12.02 2.93 13.48
CA THR A 75 -12.14 3.71 12.25
C THR A 75 -11.06 4.79 12.28
N LEU A 76 -10.37 4.93 11.16
CA LEU A 76 -9.35 5.92 10.88
C LEU A 76 -9.80 6.76 9.69
N GLU A 77 -9.78 8.08 9.80
CA GLU A 77 -9.90 9.00 8.67
C GLU A 77 -8.59 9.76 8.49
N GLY A 78 -8.18 9.96 7.24
CA GLY A 78 -6.88 10.56 6.96
C GLY A 78 -6.60 10.85 5.50
N THR A 79 -5.33 11.12 5.22
CA THR A 79 -4.81 11.30 3.86
C THR A 79 -3.78 10.22 3.59
N ASP A 80 -3.98 9.48 2.49
CA ASP A 80 -3.00 8.53 1.99
C ASP A 80 -1.72 9.28 1.59
N LEU A 81 -0.58 8.81 2.09
CA LEU A 81 0.74 9.35 1.80
C LEU A 81 1.46 8.48 0.78
N ALA A 82 1.25 7.17 0.87
CA ALA A 82 1.81 6.17 -0.01
C ALA A 82 0.91 4.95 -0.06
N THR A 83 0.83 4.35 -1.24
CA THR A 83 0.21 3.04 -1.45
C THR A 83 1.23 2.16 -2.16
N HIS A 84 1.52 1.00 -1.59
CA HIS A 84 2.47 0.04 -2.14
C HIS A 84 2.11 -1.37 -1.64
N THR A 85 2.87 -2.38 -2.06
CA THR A 85 2.74 -3.70 -1.43
C THR A 85 3.73 -3.85 -0.27
N ALA A 86 3.53 -4.78 0.67
CA ALA A 86 4.44 -4.96 1.81
C ALA A 86 5.73 -5.70 1.44
N GLY A 87 6.90 -5.13 1.75
CA GLY A 87 8.19 -5.65 1.27
C GLY A 87 8.55 -7.03 1.84
N SER A 88 8.11 -7.34 3.06
CA SER A 88 8.68 -8.40 3.90
C SER A 88 7.63 -9.31 4.55
N ASP A 89 6.53 -9.60 3.84
CA ASP A 89 5.50 -10.47 4.39
C ASP A 89 5.94 -11.92 4.58
N LEU A 90 5.52 -12.51 5.69
CA LEU A 90 5.78 -13.91 5.98
C LEU A 90 4.67 -14.80 5.37
N PHE A 91 4.99 -15.59 4.36
CA PHE A 91 4.06 -16.53 3.69
C PHE A 91 3.27 -17.48 4.58
N GLY A 92 3.75 -17.74 5.80
CA GLY A 92 2.94 -18.47 6.76
C GLY A 92 1.63 -17.76 7.02
N VAL A 93 1.66 -16.46 7.20
CA VAL A 93 0.57 -15.67 7.77
C VAL A 93 -0.13 -14.76 6.77
N HIS A 94 0.22 -14.83 5.49
CA HIS A 94 -0.51 -14.22 4.36
C HIS A 94 -0.76 -15.25 3.24
N ARG A 95 -1.71 -14.96 2.34
CA ARG A 95 -1.91 -15.71 1.07
C ARG A 95 -1.47 -14.92 -0.16
N THR A 96 -1.43 -13.60 -0.05
CA THR A 96 -0.91 -12.67 -1.05
C THR A 96 -0.10 -11.61 -0.32
N TYR A 97 0.57 -10.71 -1.03
CA TYR A 97 1.22 -9.58 -0.35
C TYR A 97 0.17 -8.69 0.27
N ASP A 98 0.49 -8.02 1.35
CA ASP A 98 -0.36 -6.94 1.84
C ASP A 98 -0.27 -5.74 0.90
N ALA A 99 -1.43 -5.13 0.68
CA ALA A 99 -1.53 -3.79 0.13
C ALA A 99 -1.45 -2.83 1.31
N ASN A 100 -0.37 -2.06 1.35
CA ASN A 100 -0.05 -1.13 2.42
C ASN A 100 -0.50 0.27 2.01
N PHE A 101 -1.21 0.93 2.92
CA PHE A 101 -1.59 2.33 2.79
C PHE A 101 -1.05 3.10 4.00
N ASP A 102 -0.19 4.09 3.72
CA ASP A 102 0.43 4.93 4.73
C ASP A 102 -0.45 6.14 4.98
N ILE A 103 -1.20 6.11 6.07
CA ILE A 103 -2.24 7.12 6.29
C ILE A 103 -1.74 8.14 7.29
N ARG A 104 -1.72 9.43 6.90
CA ARG A 104 -1.65 10.52 7.87
C ARG A 104 -3.01 10.70 8.52
N PRO A 105 -3.18 10.39 9.82
CA PRO A 105 -4.48 10.50 10.46
C PRO A 105 -4.93 11.95 10.57
N ASP A 106 -6.24 12.16 10.52
CA ASP A 106 -6.83 13.40 10.96
C ASP A 106 -6.59 13.64 12.45
N GLY A 107 -6.67 14.90 12.89
CA GLY A 107 -6.36 15.26 14.27
C GLY A 107 -7.21 14.54 15.35
N GLY A 108 -8.39 14.01 14.99
CA GLY A 108 -9.21 13.19 15.87
C GLY A 108 -8.72 11.76 16.07
N ASP A 109 -8.01 11.22 15.07
CA ASP A 109 -7.60 9.81 15.00
C ASP A 109 -6.10 9.61 15.28
N SER A 110 -5.36 10.71 15.48
CA SER A 110 -3.98 10.69 15.99
C SER A 110 -3.75 9.80 17.23
N PRO A 111 -4.69 9.63 18.18
CA PRO A 111 -4.52 8.67 19.29
C PRO A 111 -4.38 7.19 18.87
N LEU A 112 -4.69 6.83 17.62
CA LEU A 112 -4.45 5.48 17.08
C LEU A 112 -2.97 5.22 16.78
N LEU A 113 -2.17 6.28 16.61
CA LEU A 113 -0.72 6.18 16.45
C LEU A 113 -0.09 5.67 17.74
N SER A 114 0.83 4.71 17.64
CA SER A 114 1.76 4.42 18.73
C SER A 114 2.73 5.57 18.95
N SER A 115 3.47 5.55 20.06
CA SER A 115 4.58 6.49 20.25
C SER A 115 5.66 6.39 19.18
N ARG A 116 5.81 5.25 18.50
CA ARG A 116 6.75 5.08 17.36
C ARG A 116 6.18 5.76 16.11
N ASN A 117 4.94 5.45 15.76
CA ASN A 117 4.25 6.05 14.61
C ASN A 117 4.16 7.58 14.70
N ALA A 118 3.97 8.10 15.92
CA ALA A 118 3.95 9.54 16.17
C ALA A 118 5.30 10.26 15.92
N GLN A 119 6.42 9.52 15.84
CA GLN A 119 7.76 10.06 15.58
C GLN A 119 8.15 10.03 14.11
N GLU A 120 7.36 9.35 13.27
CA GLU A 120 7.55 9.35 11.82
C GLU A 120 7.35 10.77 11.25
N ALA A 121 7.88 11.00 10.04
CA ALA A 121 7.94 12.32 9.43
C ALA A 121 7.38 12.28 7.99
N PRO A 122 6.08 12.56 7.79
CA PRO A 122 5.10 12.98 8.80
C PRO A 122 4.63 11.80 9.69
N PRO A 123 4.01 12.09 10.86
CA PRO A 123 3.36 11.05 11.64
C PRO A 123 2.27 10.36 10.82
N GLN A 124 2.33 9.03 10.76
CA GLN A 124 1.46 8.22 9.93
C GLN A 124 1.18 6.87 10.61
N ILE A 125 0.08 6.24 10.24
CA ILE A 125 -0.24 4.87 10.63
C ILE A 125 -0.22 4.01 9.37
N HIS A 126 0.48 2.88 9.44
CA HIS A 126 0.44 1.88 8.39
C HIS A 126 -0.86 1.10 8.49
N THR A 127 -1.45 0.78 7.35
CA THR A 127 -2.70 0.02 7.27
C THR A 127 -2.53 -1.00 6.17
N GLU A 128 -3.01 -2.22 6.42
CA GLU A 128 -2.65 -3.36 5.59
C GLU A 128 -3.88 -4.23 5.31
N TRP A 129 -3.92 -4.78 4.11
CA TRP A 129 -4.87 -5.81 3.72
C TRP A 129 -4.30 -6.64 2.59
N GLU A 130 -4.31 -7.96 2.72
CA GLU A 130 -3.94 -8.89 1.65
C GLU A 130 -4.49 -8.41 0.28
N SER A 131 -3.59 -8.14 -0.67
CA SER A 131 -3.86 -7.61 -2.01
C SER A 131 -4.79 -8.53 -2.82
N GLY A 132 -4.85 -9.80 -2.45
CA GLY A 132 -5.83 -10.77 -2.92
C GLY A 132 -7.26 -10.46 -2.47
N LEU A 133 -7.45 -9.86 -1.31
CA LEU A 133 -8.76 -9.66 -0.69
C LEU A 133 -9.32 -8.26 -0.95
N VAL A 134 -8.46 -7.26 -1.16
CA VAL A 134 -8.83 -5.90 -1.52
C VAL A 134 -8.66 -5.63 -3.02
N PRO A 135 -9.72 -5.30 -3.76
CA PRO A 135 -9.61 -5.09 -5.19
C PRO A 135 -8.88 -3.77 -5.50
N SER A 136 -7.97 -3.82 -6.47
CA SER A 136 -7.09 -2.70 -6.84
C SER A 136 -7.84 -1.41 -7.21
N TRP A 137 -9.05 -1.49 -7.76
CA TRP A 137 -9.86 -0.29 -8.09
C TRP A 137 -10.23 0.55 -6.85
N ALA A 138 -10.17 -0.03 -5.65
CA ALA A 138 -10.45 0.65 -4.39
C ALA A 138 -9.20 1.24 -3.73
N TRP A 139 -7.99 0.78 -4.11
CA TRP A 139 -6.73 1.22 -3.51
C TRP A 139 -6.56 2.72 -3.66
N PRO A 140 -6.25 3.45 -2.58
CA PRO A 140 -5.95 4.88 -2.65
C PRO A 140 -4.71 5.15 -3.50
N SER A 141 -4.55 6.42 -3.88
CA SER A 141 -3.30 6.93 -4.42
C SER A 141 -2.86 8.11 -3.56
N PRO A 142 -1.55 8.42 -3.51
CA PRO A 142 -1.02 9.48 -2.66
C PRO A 142 -1.78 10.82 -2.78
N GLY A 143 -2.22 11.32 -1.64
CA GLY A 143 -3.01 12.54 -1.50
C GLY A 143 -4.52 12.33 -1.53
N ASP A 144 -5.00 11.11 -1.79
CA ASP A 144 -6.40 10.77 -1.60
C ASP A 144 -6.81 10.86 -0.12
N ARG A 145 -8.10 11.09 0.11
CA ARG A 145 -8.68 11.07 1.44
C ARG A 145 -9.26 9.69 1.68
N VAL A 146 -8.97 9.10 2.82
CA VAL A 146 -9.45 7.76 3.16
C VAL A 146 -10.24 7.75 4.45
N ARG A 147 -11.12 6.77 4.55
CA ARG A 147 -11.72 6.28 5.78
C ARG A 147 -11.58 4.78 5.78
N GLU A 148 -10.92 4.26 6.78
CA GLU A 148 -10.69 2.84 6.94
C GLU A 148 -11.27 2.37 8.27
N THR A 149 -11.80 1.17 8.30
CA THR A 149 -12.15 0.50 9.55
C THR A 149 -11.50 -0.87 9.54
N GLY A 150 -10.86 -1.28 10.64
CA GLY A 150 -10.21 -2.58 10.75
C GLY A 150 -9.80 -2.91 12.19
N SER A 151 -9.12 -4.04 12.37
CA SER A 151 -8.50 -4.40 13.64
C SER A 151 -7.38 -3.40 13.98
N TRP A 152 -7.32 -2.89 15.22
CA TRP A 152 -6.22 -2.04 15.68
C TRP A 152 -5.27 -2.88 16.52
N ILE A 153 -4.11 -3.15 15.96
CA ILE A 153 -3.18 -4.15 16.45
C ILE A 153 -1.78 -3.59 16.53
N TRP A 154 -0.93 -4.28 17.29
CA TRP A 154 0.51 -4.15 17.24
C TRP A 154 1.05 -5.11 16.21
N ASP A 155 1.85 -4.60 15.28
CA ASP A 155 2.74 -5.43 14.49
C ASP A 155 3.91 -5.87 15.38
N CYS A 156 3.85 -7.13 15.82
CA CYS A 156 4.85 -7.70 16.70
C CYS A 156 6.13 -8.12 15.96
N GLY A 157 6.14 -8.09 14.62
CA GLY A 157 7.32 -8.26 13.77
C GLY A 157 8.24 -7.05 13.80
N HIS A 158 7.68 -5.84 13.94
CA HIS A 158 8.37 -4.57 13.68
C HIS A 158 8.69 -3.74 14.94
N TRP A 159 9.60 -4.22 15.80
CA TRP A 159 9.86 -3.64 17.14
C TRP A 159 11.20 -2.91 17.38
N GLN A 160 12.12 -2.82 16.41
CA GLN A 160 13.55 -2.49 16.66
C GLN A 160 13.96 -0.97 16.57
N ASP A 161 15.11 -0.65 17.22
CA ASP A 161 15.94 0.59 17.45
C ASP A 161 15.33 2.00 17.70
N GLY A 162 15.77 2.66 18.77
CA GLY A 162 15.46 4.04 19.19
C GLY A 162 16.64 5.03 19.10
N HIS A 163 17.77 4.67 18.47
CA HIS A 163 18.92 5.54 18.21
C HIS A 163 19.35 5.63 16.74
N ARG A 164 18.72 4.89 15.83
CA ARG A 164 18.93 5.06 14.39
C ARG A 164 17.96 6.11 13.86
N SER A 165 18.49 7.15 13.22
CA SER A 165 17.68 7.96 12.31
C SER A 165 17.14 7.03 11.22
N VAL A 166 15.83 7.08 10.98
CA VAL A 166 15.20 6.62 9.73
C VAL A 166 15.98 7.27 8.57
N PRO A 167 17.01 6.61 8.01
CA PRO A 167 16.81 5.67 6.91
C PRO A 167 17.64 4.38 6.96
N ASN A 168 18.33 4.03 8.05
CA ASN A 168 19.26 2.88 8.04
C ASN A 168 18.88 1.80 9.07
N GLY A 169 18.39 0.67 8.57
CA GLY A 169 18.59 -0.64 9.18
C GLY A 169 17.58 -1.04 10.25
N ASP A 170 16.53 -1.73 9.81
CA ASP A 170 15.42 -2.18 10.66
C ASP A 170 15.58 -3.65 11.15
N TYR A 171 16.73 -4.31 10.90
CA TYR A 171 16.77 -5.78 11.05
C TYR A 171 18.10 -6.42 11.46
N VAL A 172 18.48 -6.38 12.76
CA VAL A 172 19.18 -7.50 13.47
C VAL A 172 19.22 -7.40 15.01
N PRO A 173 19.38 -8.55 15.73
CA PRO A 173 19.05 -8.75 17.13
C PRO A 173 19.93 -7.94 18.07
N GLY A 174 19.26 -7.17 18.93
CA GLY A 174 19.68 -6.97 20.30
C GLY A 174 19.48 -8.25 21.11
N ASP A 175 20.32 -9.25 20.82
CA ASP A 175 20.70 -10.36 21.69
C ASP A 175 19.75 -11.58 21.85
N PRO A 176 20.11 -12.73 21.25
CA PRO A 176 19.37 -13.99 21.39
C PRO A 176 19.48 -14.65 22.77
N LEU A 177 20.12 -14.00 23.76
CA LEU A 177 20.42 -14.54 25.09
C LEU A 177 19.94 -13.66 26.27
N GLY A 178 19.28 -12.52 26.05
CA GLY A 178 18.88 -11.58 27.12
C GLY A 178 20.03 -10.81 27.81
N THR A 179 21.21 -10.72 27.19
CA THR A 179 22.38 -9.92 27.55
C THR A 179 22.50 -8.48 26.98
N ALA A 180 21.71 -8.00 26.01
CA ALA A 180 21.84 -6.62 25.49
C ALA A 180 21.15 -5.59 26.40
N GLY A 181 21.75 -5.33 27.54
CA GLY A 181 21.39 -4.19 28.37
C GLY A 181 22.10 -2.91 27.95
N VAL A 182 21.84 -2.29 26.78
CA VAL A 182 22.10 -0.84 26.58
C VAL A 182 21.44 -0.14 25.37
N GLU A 183 20.93 -0.83 24.33
CA GLU A 183 20.33 -0.13 23.17
C GLU A 183 18.85 0.21 23.41
N PRO A 184 18.35 1.41 23.03
CA PRO A 184 16.94 1.72 23.16
C PRO A 184 16.17 0.96 22.09
N ILE A 185 15.18 0.19 22.49
CA ILE A 185 14.22 -0.44 21.59
C ILE A 185 13.31 0.66 21.02
N GLY A 186 13.05 0.65 19.70
CA GLY A 186 12.13 1.58 19.03
C GLY A 186 10.67 1.36 19.44
N GLY A 187 10.33 0.09 19.68
CA GLY A 187 8.99 -0.38 20.02
C GLY A 187 8.24 -0.81 18.76
N GLU A 188 7.14 -1.52 18.95
CA GLU A 188 6.24 -2.01 17.90
C GLU A 188 5.45 -0.84 17.28
N GLU A 189 5.11 -0.97 16.01
CA GLU A 189 4.18 -0.06 15.34
C GLU A 189 2.74 -0.52 15.58
N ALA A 190 1.83 0.44 15.69
CA ALA A 190 0.41 0.14 15.73
C ALA A 190 -0.17 0.39 14.33
N GLU A 191 -1.06 -0.49 13.89
CA GLU A 191 -1.62 -0.47 12.53
C GLU A 191 -3.11 -0.78 12.52
N ILE A 192 -3.75 -0.51 11.38
CA ILE A 192 -5.08 -1.02 11.04
C ILE A 192 -4.91 -2.18 10.06
N HIS A 193 -4.96 -3.41 10.56
CA HIS A 193 -4.75 -4.61 9.76
C HIS A 193 -5.43 -5.80 10.45
N PRO A 194 -6.25 -6.61 9.75
CA PRO A 194 -6.79 -6.34 8.43
C PRO A 194 -7.89 -5.29 8.44
N ILE A 195 -7.98 -4.60 7.31
CA ILE A 195 -9.05 -3.67 6.99
C ILE A 195 -10.34 -4.46 6.69
N GLN A 196 -11.48 -3.90 7.09
CA GLN A 196 -12.84 -4.39 6.78
C GLN A 196 -13.70 -3.38 6.01
N GLU A 197 -13.30 -2.12 6.00
CA GLU A 197 -13.89 -1.02 5.22
C GLU A 197 -12.74 -0.17 4.68
N LEU A 198 -12.70 0.05 3.38
CA LEU A 198 -11.85 1.02 2.71
C LEU A 198 -12.74 1.96 1.88
N ALA A 199 -12.79 3.23 2.27
CA ALA A 199 -13.49 4.27 1.54
C ALA A 199 -12.53 5.38 1.11
N THR A 200 -12.38 5.55 -0.20
CA THR A 200 -11.38 6.41 -0.83
C THR A 200 -12.07 7.54 -1.59
N TRP A 201 -11.94 8.76 -1.09
CA TRP A 201 -12.30 9.99 -1.81
C TRP A 201 -11.13 10.43 -2.66
N ARG A 202 -11.28 10.26 -3.98
CA ARG A 202 -10.23 10.61 -4.94
C ARG A 202 -10.01 12.12 -4.94
N ARG A 203 -8.75 12.54 -4.86
CA ARG A 203 -8.34 13.95 -4.87
C ARG A 203 -8.77 14.67 -6.14
N GLN A 204 -8.79 13.93 -7.24
CA GLN A 204 -9.24 14.39 -8.54
C GLN A 204 -10.26 13.43 -9.10
N GLY A 205 -11.13 13.96 -9.96
CA GLY A 205 -12.11 13.13 -10.62
C GLY A 205 -12.67 13.82 -11.83
N ALA A 206 -12.65 13.09 -12.94
CA ALA A 206 -13.51 13.34 -14.05
C ALA A 206 -13.84 12.01 -14.72
N PHE A 207 -14.94 11.96 -15.44
CA PHE A 207 -15.36 10.77 -16.14
C PHE A 207 -16.33 11.12 -17.25
N VAL A 208 -16.71 10.14 -18.07
CA VAL A 208 -17.76 10.29 -19.08
C VAL A 208 -19.04 9.61 -18.55
N PRO A 209 -20.06 10.38 -18.10
CA PRO A 209 -21.32 9.79 -17.68
C PRO A 209 -22.00 9.04 -18.83
N ALA A 210 -22.76 7.99 -18.51
CA ALA A 210 -23.50 7.24 -19.51
C ALA A 210 -24.47 8.16 -20.26
N GLY A 211 -24.36 8.21 -21.59
CA GLY A 211 -25.19 9.06 -22.45
C GLY A 211 -24.76 10.54 -22.52
N ALA A 212 -23.70 10.95 -21.82
CA ALA A 212 -23.14 12.29 -21.97
C ALA A 212 -22.34 12.42 -23.27
N ALA A 213 -22.31 13.64 -23.83
CA ALA A 213 -21.56 13.94 -25.06
C ALA A 213 -20.04 14.04 -24.82
N GLY A 214 -19.61 14.18 -23.56
CA GLY A 214 -18.22 14.41 -23.21
C GLY A 214 -17.97 14.18 -21.72
N PRO A 215 -16.70 14.30 -21.30
CA PRO A 215 -16.32 14.12 -19.92
C PRO A 215 -16.78 15.31 -19.05
N VAL A 216 -17.00 15.06 -17.77
CA VAL A 216 -17.37 16.07 -16.77
C VAL A 216 -16.46 15.95 -15.56
N GLN A 217 -16.17 17.08 -14.90
CA GLN A 217 -15.52 17.06 -13.59
C GLN A 217 -16.48 16.44 -12.57
N ALA A 218 -15.99 15.54 -11.73
CA ALA A 218 -16.79 14.84 -10.75
C ALA A 218 -15.98 14.60 -9.48
N SER A 219 -16.64 14.62 -8.33
CA SER A 219 -16.08 13.98 -7.14
C SER A 219 -16.26 12.47 -7.26
N ARG A 220 -15.28 11.70 -6.82
CA ARG A 220 -15.30 10.23 -6.84
C ARG A 220 -15.07 9.69 -5.43
N LEU A 221 -15.89 8.72 -5.05
CA LEU A 221 -15.75 7.94 -3.83
C LEU A 221 -15.78 6.45 -4.20
N ASP A 222 -14.70 5.74 -3.95
CA ASP A 222 -14.65 4.28 -4.03
C ASP A 222 -14.89 3.72 -2.63
N VAL A 223 -15.78 2.74 -2.49
CA VAL A 223 -16.06 2.08 -1.20
C VAL A 223 -15.97 0.58 -1.40
N TYR A 224 -15.15 -0.09 -0.60
CA TYR A 224 -15.12 -1.53 -0.48
C TYR A 224 -15.25 -1.94 1.00
N ILE A 225 -16.21 -2.80 1.30
CA ILE A 225 -16.47 -3.37 2.63
C ILE A 225 -16.44 -4.88 2.45
N SER A 226 -15.67 -5.61 3.26
CA SER A 226 -15.63 -7.06 3.18
C SER A 226 -15.37 -7.71 4.53
N ASN A 227 -16.02 -8.86 4.72
CA ASN A 227 -15.77 -9.71 5.87
C ASN A 227 -14.53 -10.61 5.72
N GLN A 228 -13.78 -10.53 4.63
CA GLN A 228 -12.54 -11.29 4.46
C GLN A 228 -11.33 -10.54 5.04
N GLY A 229 -10.83 -11.03 6.18
CA GLY A 229 -9.59 -10.52 6.79
C GLY A 229 -8.36 -11.42 6.57
N GLY A 230 -8.51 -12.54 5.85
CA GLY A 230 -7.38 -13.38 5.46
C GLY A 230 -6.72 -14.11 6.62
N LYS A 231 -5.49 -14.56 6.39
CA LYS A 231 -4.70 -15.29 7.40
C LYS A 231 -4.28 -14.38 8.55
N ALA A 232 -4.00 -13.10 8.27
CA ALA A 232 -3.73 -12.10 9.30
C ALA A 232 -4.84 -12.07 10.35
N LYS A 233 -6.12 -12.03 9.92
CA LYS A 233 -7.26 -12.09 10.83
C LYS A 233 -7.28 -13.34 11.71
N ALA A 234 -6.96 -14.48 11.11
CA ALA A 234 -6.93 -15.74 11.85
C ALA A 234 -5.85 -15.71 12.94
N VAL A 235 -4.66 -15.18 12.64
CA VAL A 235 -3.56 -15.05 13.61
C VAL A 235 -3.98 -14.19 14.81
N GLU A 236 -4.59 -13.04 14.58
CA GLU A 236 -5.12 -12.19 15.67
C GLU A 236 -6.14 -12.90 16.55
N GLU A 237 -7.09 -13.60 15.93
CA GLU A 237 -8.18 -14.28 16.65
C GLU A 237 -7.62 -15.42 17.51
N CYS A 238 -6.57 -16.08 17.04
CA CYS A 238 -5.84 -17.04 17.85
C CYS A 238 -5.06 -16.37 19.00
N ALA A 239 -4.47 -15.19 18.76
CA ALA A 239 -3.72 -14.42 19.75
C ALA A 239 -4.54 -14.16 21.03
N VAL A 240 -5.83 -13.86 20.88
CA VAL A 240 -6.77 -13.60 22.00
C VAL A 240 -6.93 -14.79 22.94
N GLY A 241 -6.86 -16.02 22.42
CA GLY A 241 -7.00 -17.25 23.21
C GLY A 241 -5.76 -17.58 24.04
N SER A 242 -4.65 -16.91 23.78
CA SER A 242 -3.40 -17.10 24.53
C SER A 242 -3.46 -16.32 25.84
N PRO A 243 -3.20 -16.96 27.00
CA PRO A 243 -3.08 -16.20 28.23
C PRO A 243 -2.00 -15.12 28.03
N SER A 244 -2.27 -13.89 28.48
CA SER A 244 -1.25 -12.85 28.63
C SER A 244 -0.12 -13.41 29.49
N HIS A 245 0.92 -13.96 28.87
CA HIS A 245 1.82 -14.87 29.58
C HIS A 245 2.99 -14.12 30.21
N PRO A 246 3.33 -14.42 31.48
CA PRO A 246 4.63 -14.07 32.04
C PRO A 246 5.70 -14.96 31.40
N ALA A 247 6.39 -14.48 30.36
CA ALA A 247 7.72 -14.87 29.80
C ALA A 247 8.17 -16.36 29.72
N ALA A 248 7.40 -17.36 30.16
CA ALA A 248 7.95 -18.67 30.55
C ALA A 248 7.06 -19.88 30.20
N VAL A 249 5.97 -19.72 29.46
CA VAL A 249 5.16 -20.86 29.00
C VAL A 249 5.00 -20.80 27.49
N ALA A 250 5.40 -21.89 26.81
CA ALA A 250 5.18 -22.08 25.39
C ALA A 250 3.68 -22.27 25.11
N VAL A 251 3.03 -21.23 24.60
CA VAL A 251 1.59 -21.21 24.29
C VAL A 251 1.35 -21.70 22.89
N ARG A 252 0.71 -22.83 22.62
CA ARG A 252 0.43 -23.20 21.21
C ARG A 252 -0.60 -22.23 20.59
N LEU A 253 -0.14 -21.29 19.79
CA LEU A 253 -0.91 -20.41 18.93
C LEU A 253 -1.01 -21.04 17.56
N ALA A 254 -2.18 -21.63 17.31
CA ALA A 254 -2.49 -22.17 16.01
C ALA A 254 -3.45 -21.29 15.27
N ALA A 255 -2.97 -20.53 14.27
CA ALA A 255 -3.72 -20.27 13.06
C ALA A 255 -3.97 -21.61 12.35
N GLY A 256 -4.90 -22.37 12.92
CA GLY A 256 -5.32 -23.70 12.53
C GLY A 256 -6.82 -23.85 12.76
N ASP A 257 -7.33 -25.07 12.55
CA ASP A 257 -8.75 -25.42 12.65
C ASP A 257 -9.44 -24.79 13.88
N GLY A 258 -10.12 -23.66 13.68
CA GLY A 258 -10.89 -22.97 14.72
C GLY A 258 -10.79 -21.45 14.74
N CYS A 259 -9.74 -20.83 14.20
CA CYS A 259 -9.64 -19.38 14.08
C CYS A 259 -10.27 -18.89 12.77
N SER A 260 -10.98 -17.77 12.84
CA SER A 260 -11.74 -17.24 11.70
C SER A 260 -10.86 -16.32 10.87
N GLU A 261 -10.73 -16.58 9.57
CA GLU A 261 -10.24 -15.60 8.58
C GLU A 261 -11.30 -14.52 8.26
N LEU A 262 -12.51 -14.67 8.82
CA LEU A 262 -13.60 -13.72 8.64
C LEU A 262 -13.72 -12.74 9.81
N GLN A 263 -14.06 -11.49 9.48
CA GLN A 263 -14.36 -10.40 10.40
C GLN A 263 -15.84 -9.98 10.32
N ASP A 264 -16.37 -9.26 11.31
CA ASP A 264 -17.80 -8.93 11.37
C ASP A 264 -18.09 -7.50 10.89
N VAL A 265 -18.61 -7.40 9.67
CA VAL A 265 -19.06 -6.14 9.06
C VAL A 265 -20.53 -5.81 9.35
N THR A 266 -21.28 -6.70 9.99
CA THR A 266 -22.76 -6.65 10.08
C THR A 266 -23.32 -5.89 11.27
N LYS A 267 -22.47 -5.33 12.13
CA LYS A 267 -22.90 -4.65 13.36
C LYS A 267 -23.16 -3.15 13.20
N GLN A 268 -22.89 -2.59 12.03
CA GLN A 268 -22.99 -1.15 11.79
C GLN A 268 -23.45 -0.81 10.38
N ASN A 269 -23.94 0.42 10.21
CA ASN A 269 -24.16 1.01 8.91
C ASN A 269 -22.94 1.85 8.56
N TYR A 270 -22.50 1.77 7.33
CA TYR A 270 -21.41 2.58 6.83
C TYR A 270 -21.99 3.79 6.11
N THR A 271 -21.60 5.00 6.50
CA THR A 271 -22.19 6.23 5.96
C THR A 271 -21.09 7.19 5.53
N TYR A 272 -21.24 7.68 4.31
CA TYR A 272 -20.29 8.57 3.66
C TYR A 272 -20.98 9.84 3.19
N VAL A 273 -20.18 10.90 3.03
CA VAL A 273 -20.60 12.13 2.40
C VAL A 273 -19.68 12.40 1.20
N LEU A 274 -20.25 12.42 0.01
CA LEU A 274 -19.57 12.82 -1.21
C LEU A 274 -19.97 14.26 -1.55
N ALA A 275 -19.05 15.20 -1.39
CA ALA A 275 -19.28 16.58 -1.81
C ALA A 275 -19.23 16.69 -3.33
N ALA A 276 -19.94 17.66 -3.91
CA ALA A 276 -19.80 18.04 -5.32
C ALA A 276 -18.36 18.53 -5.61
N PRO A 277 -17.89 18.46 -6.88
CA PRO A 277 -16.50 18.80 -7.24
C PRO A 277 -16.14 20.29 -7.09
N GLY A 278 -17.11 21.11 -6.70
CA GLY A 278 -16.98 22.55 -6.55
C GLY A 278 -18.35 23.19 -6.28
N PRO A 279 -18.41 24.52 -6.19
CA PRO A 279 -19.68 25.23 -6.07
C PRO A 279 -20.54 25.02 -7.31
N ALA A 280 -21.86 25.11 -7.16
CA ALA A 280 -22.79 25.04 -8.27
C ALA A 280 -22.46 26.12 -9.33
N PRO A 281 -22.29 25.74 -10.62
CA PRO A 281 -21.91 26.69 -11.67
C PRO A 281 -23.00 27.72 -11.98
N SER A 282 -24.25 27.44 -11.61
CA SER A 282 -25.36 28.38 -11.65
C SER A 282 -26.41 28.04 -10.58
N PRO A 283 -27.33 28.96 -10.24
CA PRO A 283 -28.42 28.67 -9.31
C PRO A 283 -29.39 27.56 -9.75
N ALA A 284 -29.40 27.22 -11.05
CA ALA A 284 -30.25 26.17 -11.62
C ALA A 284 -29.52 24.83 -11.82
N ALA A 285 -28.21 24.78 -11.53
CA ALA A 285 -27.43 23.57 -11.66
C ALA A 285 -27.96 22.50 -10.70
N ARG A 286 -28.00 21.26 -11.19
CA ARG A 286 -28.46 20.09 -10.42
C ARG A 286 -27.28 19.17 -10.19
N LEU A 287 -27.14 18.68 -8.96
CA LEU A 287 -26.16 17.65 -8.66
C LEU A 287 -26.70 16.31 -9.17
N GLU A 288 -25.96 15.69 -10.08
CA GLU A 288 -26.22 14.35 -10.57
C GLU A 288 -25.30 13.37 -9.86
N VAL A 289 -25.77 12.13 -9.72
CA VAL A 289 -25.08 11.06 -8.98
C VAL A 289 -25.17 9.77 -9.77
N GLN A 290 -24.06 9.07 -9.89
CA GLN A 290 -23.97 7.74 -10.49
C GLN A 290 -23.31 6.78 -9.50
N GLN A 291 -23.84 5.57 -9.46
CA GLN A 291 -23.27 4.44 -8.74
C GLN A 291 -22.89 3.35 -9.74
N ASP A 292 -21.65 2.90 -9.66
CA ASP A 292 -21.18 1.70 -10.36
C ASP A 292 -20.88 0.63 -9.32
N VAL A 293 -21.77 -0.37 -9.19
CA VAL A 293 -21.55 -1.52 -8.30
C VAL A 293 -20.45 -2.40 -8.90
N ARG A 294 -19.43 -2.71 -8.10
CA ARG A 294 -18.23 -3.49 -8.46
C ARG A 294 -18.18 -4.85 -7.75
N ALA A 295 -18.70 -4.94 -6.53
CA ALA A 295 -18.83 -6.18 -5.77
C ALA A 295 -20.12 -6.16 -4.94
N SER A 296 -20.78 -7.31 -4.77
CA SER A 296 -21.99 -7.45 -3.97
C SER A 296 -22.30 -8.92 -3.69
N HIS A 297 -21.82 -9.43 -2.56
CA HIS A 297 -22.10 -10.78 -2.08
C HIS A 297 -22.74 -10.67 -0.69
N ASP A 298 -23.97 -11.19 -0.53
CA ASP A 298 -24.75 -11.10 0.72
C ASP A 298 -24.79 -9.68 1.36
N ALA A 299 -24.64 -8.65 0.54
CA ALA A 299 -24.64 -7.24 0.95
C ALA A 299 -26.02 -6.60 0.83
N PRO A 300 -26.28 -5.55 1.64
CA PRO A 300 -27.53 -4.81 1.54
C PRO A 300 -27.49 -3.84 0.35
N THR A 301 -28.66 -3.47 -0.17
CA THR A 301 -28.74 -2.38 -1.16
C THR A 301 -28.40 -1.04 -0.48
N PRO A 302 -27.43 -0.28 -0.98
CA PRO A 302 -27.12 1.03 -0.43
C PRO A 302 -28.22 2.04 -0.73
N VAL A 303 -28.32 3.07 0.10
CA VAL A 303 -29.24 4.19 -0.07
C VAL A 303 -28.43 5.47 -0.22
N ALA A 304 -28.74 6.28 -1.23
CA ALA A 304 -28.13 7.59 -1.43
C ALA A 304 -29.19 8.69 -1.46
N SER A 305 -28.90 9.83 -0.84
CA SER A 305 -29.75 11.03 -0.86
C SER A 305 -28.92 12.27 -1.15
N VAL A 306 -29.40 13.10 -2.07
CA VAL A 306 -28.80 14.40 -2.37
C VAL A 306 -29.33 15.45 -1.39
N ASP A 307 -28.42 16.18 -0.74
CA ASP A 307 -28.69 17.27 0.19
C ASP A 307 -27.82 18.47 -0.18
N GLY A 308 -28.39 19.40 -0.96
CA GLY A 308 -27.66 20.55 -1.50
C GLY A 308 -26.53 20.14 -2.44
N ASP A 309 -25.30 20.42 -2.03
CA ASP A 309 -24.05 20.12 -2.75
C ASP A 309 -23.38 18.81 -2.29
N LYS A 310 -24.12 17.98 -1.55
CA LYS A 310 -23.60 16.72 -0.99
C LYS A 310 -24.50 15.55 -1.30
N VAL A 311 -23.90 14.38 -1.40
CA VAL A 311 -24.58 13.10 -1.46
C VAL A 311 -24.26 12.35 -0.18
N ARG A 312 -25.28 12.05 0.62
CA ARG A 312 -25.17 11.12 1.75
C ARG A 312 -25.42 9.71 1.24
N ILE A 313 -24.47 8.81 1.44
CA ILE A 313 -24.51 7.41 1.01
C ILE A 313 -24.49 6.56 2.27
N THR A 314 -25.38 5.57 2.38
CA THR A 314 -25.42 4.62 3.49
C THR A 314 -25.49 3.19 2.96
N VAL A 315 -24.58 2.33 3.41
CA VAL A 315 -24.59 0.89 3.18
C VAL A 315 -25.07 0.20 4.47
N PRO A 316 -26.33 -0.30 4.54
CA PRO A 316 -26.96 -0.62 5.82
C PRO A 316 -26.65 -2.04 6.32
N PHE A 317 -25.38 -2.35 6.53
CA PHE A 317 -24.93 -3.67 6.99
C PHE A 317 -25.46 -4.06 8.36
N ALA A 318 -25.90 -3.12 9.21
CA ALA A 318 -26.55 -3.42 10.50
C ALA A 318 -27.82 -4.28 10.38
N SER A 319 -28.41 -4.33 9.17
CA SER A 319 -29.58 -5.15 8.86
C SER A 319 -29.24 -6.54 8.29
N VAL A 320 -27.97 -6.77 7.97
CA VAL A 320 -27.47 -8.03 7.42
C VAL A 320 -27.15 -8.97 8.57
N LYS A 321 -27.41 -10.27 8.37
CA LYS A 321 -27.02 -11.30 9.34
C LYS A 321 -25.61 -11.77 9.02
N ALA A 322 -24.73 -11.85 10.03
CA ALA A 322 -23.43 -12.50 9.87
C ALA A 322 -23.58 -13.94 9.35
N THR A 323 -22.78 -14.29 8.34
CA THR A 323 -22.71 -15.64 7.78
C THR A 323 -21.28 -16.18 7.89
N LYS A 324 -21.08 -17.45 7.49
CA LYS A 324 -19.75 -18.06 7.33
C LYS A 324 -19.22 -17.94 5.90
N GLY A 325 -19.97 -17.29 5.01
CA GLY A 325 -19.58 -17.07 3.62
C GLY A 325 -19.05 -15.65 3.42
N LEU A 326 -18.67 -15.33 2.19
CA LEU A 326 -18.29 -13.98 1.78
C LEU A 326 -19.47 -13.01 1.95
N GLN A 327 -19.21 -11.90 2.62
CA GLN A 327 -20.11 -10.76 2.71
C GLN A 327 -19.32 -9.51 2.33
N ASP A 328 -19.58 -8.98 1.15
CA ASP A 328 -18.87 -7.82 0.62
C ASP A 328 -19.77 -6.84 -0.13
N PHE A 329 -19.36 -5.58 -0.16
CA PHE A 329 -19.95 -4.54 -0.98
C PHE A 329 -18.85 -3.68 -1.56
N GLY A 330 -18.86 -3.49 -2.87
CA GLY A 330 -17.93 -2.62 -3.57
C GLY A 330 -18.66 -1.71 -4.55
N ALA A 331 -18.42 -0.40 -4.52
CA ALA A 331 -18.96 0.51 -5.52
C ALA A 331 -18.10 1.78 -5.69
N THR A 332 -18.12 2.32 -6.91
CA THR A 332 -17.66 3.68 -7.20
C THR A 332 -18.88 4.61 -7.29
N TRP A 333 -18.88 5.66 -6.48
CA TRP A 333 -19.85 6.74 -6.53
C TRP A 333 -19.23 7.98 -7.17
N ARG A 334 -19.98 8.62 -8.06
CA ARG A 334 -19.58 9.89 -8.68
C ARG A 334 -20.68 10.92 -8.54
N ALA A 335 -20.29 12.15 -8.24
CA ALA A 335 -21.20 13.29 -8.16
C ALA A 335 -20.67 14.46 -9.00
N TRP A 336 -21.52 15.08 -9.82
CA TRP A 336 -21.14 16.19 -10.71
C TRP A 336 -22.30 17.17 -10.93
N TRP A 337 -21.98 18.40 -11.30
CA TRP A 337 -23.02 19.36 -11.68
C TRP A 337 -23.45 19.13 -13.13
N ALA A 338 -24.77 19.03 -13.35
CA ALA A 338 -25.32 19.00 -14.70
C ALA A 338 -24.91 20.27 -15.46
N ALA A 339 -24.36 20.08 -16.67
CA ALA A 339 -23.81 21.15 -17.52
C ALA A 339 -22.67 21.96 -16.86
N ASP A 340 -21.83 21.31 -16.04
CA ASP A 340 -20.58 21.90 -15.57
C ASP A 340 -19.68 22.30 -16.76
N PRO A 341 -19.31 23.58 -16.90
CA PRO A 341 -18.47 24.04 -18.00
C PRO A 341 -16.97 23.75 -17.78
N THR A 342 -16.58 23.16 -16.65
CA THR A 342 -15.17 22.98 -16.31
C THR A 342 -14.47 22.08 -17.34
N PRO A 343 -13.38 22.55 -17.98
CA PRO A 343 -12.69 21.78 -19.00
C PRO A 343 -12.06 20.51 -18.42
N VAL A 344 -12.30 19.39 -19.10
CA VAL A 344 -11.72 18.09 -18.80
C VAL A 344 -10.98 17.55 -20.02
N ALA A 345 -9.72 17.16 -19.82
CA ALA A 345 -8.91 16.46 -20.81
C ALA A 345 -9.18 14.96 -20.76
N ARG A 346 -9.02 14.29 -21.90
CA ARG A 346 -9.17 12.83 -22.01
C ARG A 346 -7.91 12.23 -22.58
N PHE A 347 -7.32 11.33 -21.83
CA PHE A 347 -6.12 10.62 -22.21
C PHE A 347 -6.43 9.14 -22.43
N ARG A 348 -5.82 8.57 -23.45
CA ARG A 348 -5.69 7.11 -23.59
C ARG A 348 -4.28 6.72 -23.22
N VAL A 349 -4.13 5.87 -22.22
CA VAL A 349 -2.86 5.36 -21.72
C VAL A 349 -2.71 3.93 -22.21
N THR A 350 -1.63 3.65 -22.92
CA THR A 350 -1.31 2.32 -23.44
C THR A 350 0.05 1.91 -22.91
N LEU A 351 0.14 0.78 -22.20
CA LEU A 351 1.42 0.14 -21.92
C LEU A 351 1.94 -0.45 -23.22
N GLU A 352 2.93 0.19 -23.84
CA GLU A 352 3.48 -0.21 -25.15
C GLU A 352 4.65 -1.18 -25.03
N ARG A 353 5.42 -1.05 -23.94
CA ARG A 353 6.58 -1.89 -23.72
C ARG A 353 6.73 -2.19 -22.25
N PHE A 354 7.00 -3.46 -21.97
CA PHE A 354 7.49 -3.90 -20.68
C PHE A 354 8.66 -4.84 -20.96
N SER A 355 9.78 -4.62 -20.28
CA SER A 355 10.92 -5.51 -20.37
C SER A 355 11.61 -5.65 -19.02
N ILE A 356 12.09 -6.85 -18.75
CA ILE A 356 12.96 -7.13 -17.60
C ILE A 356 14.38 -7.35 -18.14
N PHE A 357 15.35 -6.74 -17.48
CA PHE A 357 16.76 -6.77 -17.90
C PHE A 357 17.57 -7.86 -17.20
N ASN A 358 17.15 -8.28 -16.00
CA ASN A 358 17.75 -9.38 -15.28
C ASN A 358 16.68 -10.12 -14.46
N ASN A 359 16.82 -11.42 -14.28
CA ASN A 359 16.03 -12.13 -13.28
C ASN A 359 16.56 -11.74 -11.88
N LEU A 360 15.70 -11.77 -10.86
CA LEU A 360 16.12 -11.32 -9.52
C LEU A 360 16.77 -12.45 -8.72
N ASP A 361 16.57 -13.72 -9.12
CA ASP A 361 17.18 -14.91 -8.49
C ASP A 361 18.69 -15.07 -8.78
N GLY A 362 19.29 -14.14 -9.55
CA GLY A 362 20.68 -14.23 -9.96
C GLY A 362 21.70 -14.24 -8.82
N ASP A 363 22.14 -15.44 -8.43
CA ASP A 363 23.54 -15.81 -8.13
C ASP A 363 24.26 -15.18 -6.92
N ILE A 364 23.55 -14.63 -5.92
CA ILE A 364 24.25 -14.15 -4.69
C ILE A 364 24.70 -15.29 -3.76
N HIS A 365 24.25 -16.53 -3.97
CA HIS A 365 24.53 -17.67 -3.09
C HIS A 365 25.01 -18.97 -3.77
N GLU A 366 24.98 -19.04 -5.09
CA GLU A 366 25.43 -20.23 -5.80
C GLU A 366 26.95 -20.21 -6.00
N SER A 367 27.66 -20.78 -5.02
CA SER A 367 29.02 -21.26 -5.30
C SER A 367 29.04 -22.42 -6.32
N SER A 368 27.88 -22.99 -6.64
CA SER A 368 27.62 -23.80 -7.84
C SER A 368 27.59 -22.89 -9.05
N LYS A 369 28.69 -22.86 -9.81
CA LYS A 369 28.71 -22.31 -11.16
C LYS A 369 27.92 -23.21 -12.14
N ASP A 370 26.75 -23.70 -11.77
CA ASP A 370 25.93 -24.52 -12.65
C ASP A 370 24.82 -23.68 -13.28
N PRO A 371 25.08 -23.03 -14.44
CA PRO A 371 24.08 -22.28 -15.20
C PRO A 371 23.04 -23.22 -15.86
N SER A 372 22.71 -24.33 -15.21
CA SER A 372 21.63 -25.25 -15.56
C SER A 372 20.62 -25.46 -14.43
N GLU A 373 20.89 -24.94 -13.22
CA GLU A 373 19.88 -24.66 -12.19
C GLU A 373 19.25 -23.27 -12.54
N ASP A 374 18.59 -23.23 -13.70
CA ASP A 374 17.91 -22.05 -14.29
C ASP A 374 16.47 -21.93 -13.75
N ASP A 375 16.29 -21.83 -12.43
CA ASP A 375 14.95 -21.57 -11.90
C ASP A 375 14.52 -20.14 -12.31
N PRO A 376 13.33 -19.97 -12.93
CA PRO A 376 12.96 -18.71 -13.55
C PRO A 376 12.31 -17.73 -12.58
N ALA A 377 12.92 -16.57 -12.32
CA ALA A 377 12.36 -15.55 -11.43
C ALA A 377 10.89 -15.30 -11.60
N GLU A 378 10.20 -15.39 -10.50
CA GLU A 378 8.83 -15.03 -10.38
C GLU A 378 8.73 -13.52 -10.15
N TRP A 379 8.03 -12.77 -11.01
CA TRP A 379 7.83 -11.34 -10.82
C TRP A 379 6.37 -11.00 -10.54
N ASN A 380 6.16 -10.10 -9.58
CA ASN A 380 4.91 -9.40 -9.37
C ASN A 380 5.10 -7.91 -9.71
N LEU A 381 4.09 -7.28 -10.34
CA LEU A 381 4.17 -5.89 -10.78
C LEU A 381 2.82 -5.20 -10.63
N TYR A 382 2.81 -4.15 -9.84
CA TYR A 382 1.69 -3.26 -9.62
C TYR A 382 1.93 -1.94 -10.35
N LEU A 383 0.90 -1.43 -11.01
CA LEU A 383 0.93 -0.16 -11.73
C LEU A 383 -0.22 0.72 -11.27
N ASP A 384 0.00 2.03 -11.15
CA ASP A 384 -1.09 3.02 -11.08
C ASP A 384 -0.94 4.00 -12.24
N ALA A 385 -1.99 4.11 -13.05
CA ALA A 385 -2.14 5.13 -14.08
C ALA A 385 -3.32 6.06 -13.73
N SER A 386 -3.04 7.08 -12.93
CA SER A 386 -4.00 8.10 -12.45
C SER A 386 -5.25 7.50 -11.81
N ASP A 387 -5.05 6.89 -10.65
CA ASP A 387 -6.08 6.30 -9.78
C ASP A 387 -6.73 5.04 -10.41
N THR A 388 -5.96 4.36 -11.27
CA THR A 388 -6.31 3.09 -11.92
C THR A 388 -5.18 2.11 -11.68
N TRP A 389 -5.35 1.28 -10.66
CA TRP A 389 -4.39 0.27 -10.27
C TRP A 389 -4.55 -1.04 -11.07
N LEU A 390 -3.44 -1.54 -11.60
CA LEU A 390 -3.33 -2.84 -12.25
C LEU A 390 -2.38 -3.73 -11.43
N ASN A 391 -2.72 -5.01 -11.31
CA ASN A 391 -1.78 -6.06 -10.91
C ASN A 391 -1.49 -6.91 -12.16
N LEU A 392 -0.27 -6.82 -12.68
CA LEU A 392 0.11 -7.46 -13.93
C LEU A 392 0.45 -8.95 -13.80
N HIS A 393 0.42 -9.49 -12.57
CA HIS A 393 0.76 -10.88 -12.32
C HIS A 393 -0.40 -11.73 -11.79
N ASP A 394 -1.48 -11.11 -11.31
CA ASP A 394 -2.60 -11.82 -10.68
C ASP A 394 -3.25 -12.87 -11.62
N PRO A 395 -3.06 -14.19 -11.35
CA PRO A 395 -3.54 -15.24 -12.23
C PRO A 395 -5.01 -15.59 -11.98
N ARG A 396 -5.68 -14.93 -11.02
CA ARG A 396 -7.00 -15.33 -10.56
C ARG A 396 -8.08 -15.10 -11.62
N PRO A 397 -9.11 -15.96 -11.67
CA PRO A 397 -10.18 -15.82 -12.66
C PRO A 397 -10.87 -14.45 -12.60
N GLY A 398 -11.02 -13.82 -13.75
CA GLY A 398 -11.67 -12.50 -13.86
C GLY A 398 -10.71 -11.32 -13.88
N GLN A 399 -9.42 -11.55 -13.59
CA GLN A 399 -8.38 -10.55 -13.82
C GLN A 399 -8.04 -10.48 -15.30
N THR A 400 -8.07 -9.27 -15.84
CA THR A 400 -7.81 -9.02 -17.27
C THR A 400 -6.39 -8.53 -17.54
N ASP A 401 -5.65 -8.18 -16.49
CA ASP A 401 -4.43 -7.41 -16.61
C ASP A 401 -3.18 -8.29 -16.47
N LEU A 402 -3.35 -9.61 -16.51
CA LEU A 402 -2.26 -10.59 -16.47
C LEU A 402 -1.35 -10.48 -17.69
N VAL A 403 -0.05 -10.32 -17.43
CA VAL A 403 1.02 -10.44 -18.44
C VAL A 403 1.55 -11.89 -18.43
N PRO A 404 1.31 -12.67 -19.49
CA PRO A 404 1.75 -14.06 -19.54
C PRO A 404 3.28 -14.19 -19.42
N GLY A 405 3.73 -15.13 -18.58
CA GLY A 405 5.14 -15.44 -18.39
C GLY A 405 5.90 -14.48 -17.46
N LEU A 406 5.22 -13.50 -16.85
CA LEU A 406 5.83 -12.61 -15.85
C LEU A 406 6.26 -13.38 -14.59
N GLY A 407 5.53 -14.45 -14.24
CA GLY A 407 5.94 -15.36 -13.17
C GLY A 407 7.02 -16.37 -13.54
N GLN A 408 7.62 -16.30 -14.73
CA GLN A 408 8.65 -17.27 -15.11
C GLN A 408 9.68 -16.55 -15.97
N VAL A 409 10.47 -15.68 -15.34
CA VAL A 409 11.51 -14.88 -15.98
C VAL A 409 12.84 -15.62 -15.92
N PRO A 410 13.23 -16.33 -16.98
CA PRO A 410 14.47 -17.09 -16.95
C PRO A 410 15.65 -16.15 -16.76
N ASN A 411 16.70 -16.66 -16.13
CA ASN A 411 18.00 -15.99 -16.11
C ASN A 411 18.43 -15.70 -17.55
N ALA A 412 18.54 -14.42 -17.89
CA ALA A 412 18.80 -14.01 -19.25
C ALA A 412 19.86 -12.92 -19.25
N ALA A 413 20.98 -13.18 -19.92
CA ALA A 413 21.99 -12.16 -20.25
C ALA A 413 21.45 -11.04 -21.17
N GLN A 414 20.16 -11.06 -21.53
CA GLN A 414 19.53 -10.14 -22.47
C GLN A 414 18.14 -9.71 -22.00
N ARG A 415 17.83 -8.44 -22.25
CA ARG A 415 16.51 -7.82 -22.09
C ARG A 415 15.41 -8.72 -22.63
N ARG A 416 14.45 -9.11 -21.77
CA ARG A 416 13.27 -9.89 -22.15
C ARG A 416 12.05 -8.99 -22.29
N PRO A 417 11.48 -8.83 -23.50
CA PRO A 417 10.20 -8.16 -23.67
C PRO A 417 9.03 -9.09 -23.34
N PHE A 418 7.92 -8.52 -22.88
CA PHE A 418 6.68 -9.24 -22.59
C PHE A 418 5.58 -8.92 -23.61
N ASP A 419 4.67 -9.89 -23.81
CA ASP A 419 3.46 -9.68 -24.62
C ASP A 419 2.42 -8.92 -23.79
N LEU A 420 2.01 -7.77 -24.31
CA LEU A 420 1.08 -6.85 -23.67
C LEU A 420 -0.28 -6.84 -24.35
N THR A 421 -0.55 -7.75 -25.28
CA THR A 421 -1.79 -7.79 -26.07
C THR A 421 -3.04 -7.95 -25.20
N ALA A 422 -2.92 -8.58 -24.04
CA ALA A 422 -4.02 -8.73 -23.08
C ALA A 422 -4.32 -7.43 -22.30
N ILE A 423 -3.37 -6.51 -22.20
CA ILE A 423 -3.51 -5.30 -21.39
C ILE A 423 -4.30 -4.26 -22.16
N ALA A 424 -5.53 -4.01 -21.70
CA ALA A 424 -6.38 -3.01 -22.31
C ALA A 424 -5.82 -1.59 -22.07
N PRO A 425 -5.93 -0.67 -23.05
CA PRO A 425 -5.66 0.74 -22.81
C PRO A 425 -6.58 1.31 -21.73
N ILE A 426 -6.03 2.17 -20.88
CA ILE A 426 -6.77 2.87 -19.84
C ILE A 426 -7.21 4.23 -20.38
N ASP A 427 -8.52 4.50 -20.35
CA ASP A 427 -9.06 5.82 -20.68
C ASP A 427 -9.19 6.63 -19.37
N VAL A 428 -8.40 7.71 -19.26
CA VAL A 428 -8.37 8.60 -18.11
C VAL A 428 -8.98 9.95 -18.48
N ALA A 429 -9.82 10.50 -17.60
CA ALA A 429 -10.32 11.87 -17.72
C ALA A 429 -9.84 12.69 -16.53
N LEU A 430 -9.24 13.85 -16.79
CA LEU A 430 -8.69 14.72 -15.74
C LEU A 430 -9.10 16.18 -15.96
N PRO A 431 -9.45 16.92 -14.88
CA PRO A 431 -9.63 18.37 -14.97
C PRO A 431 -8.37 19.06 -15.50
N ALA A 432 -8.52 20.18 -16.21
CA ALA A 432 -7.37 20.92 -16.75
C ALA A 432 -6.33 21.35 -15.70
N THR A 433 -6.73 21.49 -14.44
CA THR A 433 -5.86 21.83 -13.30
C THR A 433 -5.31 20.62 -12.53
N GLY A 434 -5.67 19.39 -12.95
CA GLY A 434 -5.24 18.16 -12.31
C GLY A 434 -3.84 17.72 -12.72
N SER A 435 -3.43 16.56 -12.22
CA SER A 435 -2.17 15.92 -12.57
C SER A 435 -2.40 14.47 -12.95
N PHE A 436 -1.69 14.02 -13.97
CA PHE A 436 -1.57 12.61 -14.33
C PHE A 436 -0.45 11.98 -13.50
N ARG A 437 -0.76 10.90 -12.79
CA ARG A 437 0.21 10.09 -12.03
C ARG A 437 0.49 8.79 -12.79
N MET A 438 1.76 8.39 -12.80
CA MET A 438 2.22 7.05 -13.14
C MET A 438 3.05 6.51 -12.00
N PHE A 439 2.75 5.31 -11.56
CA PHE A 439 3.52 4.61 -10.55
C PHE A 439 3.71 3.15 -10.93
N ALA A 440 4.86 2.59 -10.55
CA ALA A 440 5.17 1.18 -10.69
C ALA A 440 5.87 0.68 -9.42
N ASP A 441 5.43 -0.47 -8.94
CA ASP A 441 6.01 -1.24 -7.84
C ASP A 441 6.17 -2.68 -8.32
N ALA A 442 7.40 -3.11 -8.50
CA ALA A 442 7.73 -4.44 -9.00
C ALA A 442 8.48 -5.21 -7.93
N ARG A 443 8.38 -6.54 -7.94
CA ARG A 443 8.99 -7.45 -6.96
C ARG A 443 9.27 -8.81 -7.52
N GLN A 444 10.21 -9.50 -6.89
CA GLN A 444 10.38 -10.93 -7.00
C GLN A 444 9.34 -11.65 -6.11
N CYS A 445 8.90 -12.82 -6.53
CA CYS A 445 7.81 -13.59 -5.94
C CYS A 445 8.28 -15.01 -5.57
N ASP A 446 9.31 -15.10 -4.74
CA ASP A 446 9.92 -16.39 -4.35
C ASP A 446 9.21 -17.05 -3.18
N LEU A 447 8.16 -16.45 -2.62
CA LEU A 447 7.60 -16.90 -1.35
C LEU A 447 6.64 -18.09 -1.55
N PRO A 448 6.90 -19.25 -0.92
CA PRO A 448 6.09 -20.45 -1.12
C PRO A 448 4.69 -20.28 -0.52
N GLY A 449 3.65 -20.68 -1.28
CA GLY A 449 2.26 -20.64 -0.81
C GLY A 449 1.53 -19.32 -1.06
N TYR A 450 2.20 -18.31 -1.63
CA TYR A 450 1.53 -17.12 -2.17
C TYR A 450 0.72 -17.50 -3.40
N VAL A 451 -0.57 -17.16 -3.40
CA VAL A 451 -1.49 -17.39 -4.53
C VAL A 451 -1.07 -16.60 -5.75
N ASP A 452 -0.44 -15.45 -5.51
CA ASP A 452 0.04 -14.55 -6.54
C ASP A 452 1.48 -14.88 -6.96
N CYS A 453 2.08 -15.95 -6.43
CA CYS A 453 3.36 -16.47 -6.91
C CYS A 453 3.15 -17.78 -7.72
N PRO A 454 3.94 -18.01 -8.78
CA PRO A 454 4.00 -19.23 -9.58
C PRO A 454 4.27 -20.50 -8.76
N VAL A 455 4.18 -21.66 -9.41
CA VAL A 455 4.41 -22.97 -8.76
C VAL A 455 5.85 -23.41 -9.01
N GLY A 456 6.73 -23.15 -8.04
CA GLY A 456 8.16 -23.49 -8.09
C GLY A 456 8.98 -22.96 -6.90
N ASN A 457 8.36 -22.11 -6.09
CA ASN A 457 8.95 -21.20 -5.12
C ASN A 457 10.05 -21.79 -4.24
N GLU A 458 11.16 -21.08 -4.23
CA GLU A 458 12.28 -21.30 -3.34
C GLU A 458 11.96 -20.79 -1.92
N ILE A 459 12.88 -20.96 -0.98
CA ILE A 459 12.81 -20.23 0.29
C ILE A 459 13.87 -19.16 0.21
N ASP A 460 13.59 -18.10 -0.55
CA ASP A 460 14.36 -16.86 -0.55
C ASP A 460 13.45 -15.66 -0.26
N PHE A 461 14.06 -14.56 0.15
CA PHE A 461 13.36 -13.32 0.44
C PHE A 461 13.09 -12.57 -0.86
N PRO A 462 11.91 -11.95 -1.00
CA PRO A 462 11.59 -11.17 -2.17
C PRO A 462 12.64 -10.06 -2.34
N ILE A 463 13.37 -10.11 -3.44
CA ILE A 463 14.17 -8.99 -3.89
C ILE A 463 13.23 -8.04 -4.61
N THR A 464 13.43 -6.77 -4.36
CA THR A 464 12.62 -5.71 -4.92
C THR A 464 13.46 -4.90 -5.89
N PRO A 465 13.13 -4.91 -7.19
CA PRO A 465 13.78 -4.12 -8.23
C PRO A 465 13.56 -2.61 -8.08
N GLY A 466 12.81 -2.17 -7.06
CA GLY A 466 12.53 -0.78 -6.75
C GLY A 466 11.25 -0.23 -7.37
N ARG A 467 10.87 0.95 -6.90
CA ARG A 467 9.65 1.68 -7.29
C ARG A 467 9.97 2.87 -8.20
N SER A 468 8.96 3.37 -8.91
CA SER A 468 9.05 4.59 -9.72
C SER A 468 7.76 5.37 -9.69
N GLU A 469 7.85 6.70 -9.62
CA GLU A 469 6.67 7.57 -9.73
C GLU A 469 6.93 8.81 -10.57
N ILE A 470 6.10 9.08 -11.57
CA ILE A 470 6.11 10.33 -12.32
C ILE A 470 4.74 11.01 -12.21
N VAL A 471 4.75 12.28 -11.81
CA VAL A 471 3.55 13.13 -11.75
C VAL A 471 3.68 14.28 -12.75
N LEU A 472 2.71 14.39 -13.65
CA LEU A 472 2.70 15.37 -14.74
C LEU A 472 1.44 16.24 -14.66
N PRO A 473 1.55 17.59 -14.68
CA PRO A 473 0.36 18.42 -14.80
C PRO A 473 -0.34 18.18 -16.14
N VAL A 474 -1.67 18.20 -16.14
CA VAL A 474 -2.50 17.96 -17.35
C VAL A 474 -2.13 18.90 -18.49
N SER A 475 -1.74 20.14 -18.18
CA SER A 475 -1.30 21.15 -19.17
C SER A 475 -0.09 20.71 -20.00
N GLU A 476 0.74 19.81 -19.48
CA GLU A 476 1.92 19.30 -20.19
C GLU A 476 1.62 18.10 -21.09
N LEU A 477 0.46 17.46 -20.90
CA LEU A 477 -0.04 16.35 -21.71
C LEU A 477 -1.04 16.79 -22.78
N GLN A 478 -1.81 17.85 -22.51
CA GLN A 478 -2.84 18.33 -23.43
C GLN A 478 -2.28 18.68 -24.80
N GLY A 479 -3.03 18.29 -25.83
CA GLY A 479 -2.68 18.48 -27.22
C GLY A 479 -1.66 17.49 -27.77
N ARG A 480 -1.01 16.67 -26.93
CA ARG A 480 0.19 15.89 -27.29
C ARG A 480 -0.02 14.38 -27.19
N THR A 481 0.88 13.67 -27.86
CA THR A 481 1.22 12.28 -27.52
C THR A 481 2.48 12.31 -26.67
N THR A 482 2.47 11.65 -25.52
CA THR A 482 3.61 11.60 -24.60
C THR A 482 4.00 10.15 -24.37
N GLU A 483 5.26 9.81 -24.62
CA GLU A 483 5.85 8.55 -24.17
C GLU A 483 6.44 8.78 -22.77
N VAL A 484 6.05 7.96 -21.79
CA VAL A 484 6.62 7.94 -20.44
C VAL A 484 7.34 6.62 -20.25
N ARG A 485 8.64 6.67 -19.99
CA ARG A 485 9.47 5.51 -19.65
C ARG A 485 9.81 5.55 -18.17
N LEU A 486 9.38 4.54 -17.43
CA LEU A 486 9.72 4.36 -16.03
C LEU A 486 10.90 3.39 -15.91
N HIS A 487 11.88 3.79 -15.11
CA HIS A 487 13.01 2.97 -14.68
C HIS A 487 13.13 3.09 -13.17
N PRO A 488 13.05 2.00 -12.39
CA PRO A 488 13.23 2.08 -10.95
C PRO A 488 14.61 2.64 -10.60
N VAL A 489 14.68 3.39 -9.50
CA VAL A 489 15.95 3.88 -8.98
C VAL A 489 16.75 2.66 -8.51
N VAL A 490 17.90 2.40 -9.13
CA VAL A 490 18.88 1.44 -8.60
C VAL A 490 19.89 2.23 -7.77
N CYS A 491 19.68 2.21 -6.46
CA CYS A 491 20.52 2.97 -5.54
C CYS A 491 21.81 2.25 -5.21
N GLN A 492 22.91 3.01 -5.10
CA GLN A 492 24.16 2.44 -4.61
C GLN A 492 24.03 2.09 -3.12
N PRO A 493 24.69 1.03 -2.63
CA PRO A 493 24.72 0.70 -1.21
C PRO A 493 25.10 1.93 -0.38
N ASN A 494 24.29 2.25 0.65
CA ASN A 494 24.44 3.40 1.55
C ASN A 494 24.07 4.79 0.98
N GLN A 495 23.42 4.88 -0.18
CA GLN A 495 22.69 6.10 -0.53
C GLN A 495 21.34 6.10 0.16
N GLY A 496 20.94 7.24 0.74
CA GLY A 496 19.66 7.39 1.44
C GLY A 496 18.51 7.36 0.46
N CYS A 497 18.21 6.18 -0.06
CA CYS A 497 17.12 5.96 -0.98
C CYS A 497 15.85 5.57 -0.26
N PRO A 498 14.69 5.99 -0.80
CA PRO A 498 13.41 5.57 -0.30
C PRO A 498 13.20 4.08 -0.64
N GLU A 499 13.22 3.23 0.40
CA GLU A 499 12.87 1.80 0.42
C GLU A 499 13.67 0.87 -0.53
N GLU A 500 13.90 -0.36 -0.07
CA GLU A 500 14.06 -1.50 -0.98
C GLU A 500 15.32 -1.46 -1.88
N ASN A 501 16.50 -1.44 -1.25
CA ASN A 501 17.77 -1.49 -1.97
C ASN A 501 17.89 -2.82 -2.76
N SER A 502 17.75 -2.81 -4.09
CA SER A 502 18.35 -3.86 -4.91
C SER A 502 19.87 -3.68 -4.94
N ASP A 503 20.65 -4.74 -4.76
CA ASP A 503 22.08 -4.69 -5.05
C ASP A 503 22.27 -4.21 -6.51
N PRO A 504 22.99 -3.11 -6.77
CA PRO A 504 23.23 -2.66 -8.14
C PRO A 504 23.89 -3.71 -9.04
N SER A 505 24.50 -4.74 -8.44
CA SER A 505 25.02 -5.89 -9.17
C SER A 505 23.92 -6.74 -9.82
N LEU A 506 22.73 -6.82 -9.20
CA LEU A 506 21.54 -7.51 -9.72
C LEU A 506 20.85 -6.71 -10.82
N CYS A 507 20.97 -5.39 -10.79
CA CYS A 507 20.36 -4.50 -11.78
C CYS A 507 21.42 -3.61 -12.43
N PRO A 508 22.37 -4.20 -13.17
CA PRO A 508 23.52 -3.48 -13.66
C PRO A 508 23.06 -2.33 -14.57
N PRO A 509 23.61 -1.11 -14.39
CA PRO A 509 23.15 0.09 -15.09
C PRO A 509 23.66 0.14 -16.54
N ALA A 510 23.69 -0.97 -17.29
CA ALA A 510 24.10 -0.99 -18.68
C ALA A 510 23.11 -0.16 -19.53
N GLY A 511 23.34 1.16 -19.58
CA GLY A 511 22.42 2.16 -20.15
C GLY A 511 21.56 2.94 -19.15
N GLY A 512 21.72 2.73 -17.83
CA GLY A 512 20.97 3.45 -16.79
C GLY A 512 19.48 3.06 -16.68
N SER A 513 19.11 1.85 -17.10
CA SER A 513 17.72 1.46 -17.34
C SER A 513 17.03 0.69 -16.20
N GLY A 514 17.70 0.47 -15.07
CA GLY A 514 17.17 -0.29 -13.93
C GLY A 514 17.01 -1.80 -14.16
N CYS A 515 16.33 -2.50 -13.26
CA CYS A 515 16.04 -3.94 -13.39
C CYS A 515 14.95 -4.23 -14.45
N HIS A 516 14.09 -3.25 -14.70
CA HIS A 516 13.01 -3.33 -15.68
C HIS A 516 12.77 -1.96 -16.35
N GLU A 517 12.14 -1.97 -17.52
CA GLU A 517 11.67 -0.77 -18.24
C GLU A 517 10.20 -0.94 -18.57
N LEU A 518 9.40 0.06 -18.20
CA LEU A 518 8.02 0.22 -18.62
C LEU A 518 7.92 1.45 -19.52
N ALA A 519 7.30 1.33 -20.70
CA ALA A 519 7.04 2.45 -21.59
C ALA A 519 5.54 2.56 -21.86
N PHE A 520 4.98 3.72 -21.53
CA PHE A 520 3.58 4.07 -21.72
C PHE A 520 3.45 5.12 -22.80
N ARG A 521 2.47 4.98 -23.69
CA ARG A 521 2.00 6.05 -24.57
C ARG A 521 0.73 6.65 -24.01
N ILE A 522 0.76 7.97 -23.80
CA ILE A 522 -0.36 8.78 -23.33
C ILE A 522 -0.81 9.66 -24.49
N GLU A 523 -2.05 9.51 -24.93
CA GLU A 523 -2.61 10.27 -26.05
C GLU A 523 -3.75 11.15 -25.60
N ASP A 524 -3.65 12.46 -25.81
CA ASP A 524 -4.83 13.32 -25.72
C ASP A 524 -5.80 13.01 -26.86
N THR A 525 -6.92 12.37 -26.52
CA THR A 525 -7.94 11.94 -27.48
C THR A 525 -8.71 13.09 -28.13
N SER A 526 -8.54 14.33 -27.64
CA SER A 526 -9.18 15.53 -28.18
C SER A 526 -8.37 16.24 -29.26
N SER A 527 -7.10 15.88 -29.45
CA SER A 527 -6.17 16.58 -30.33
C SER A 527 -5.73 15.72 -31.51
N SER A 528 -5.62 16.34 -32.69
CA SER A 528 -4.91 15.79 -33.82
C SER A 528 -3.56 16.49 -33.95
N THR A 529 -2.48 15.75 -33.70
CA THR A 529 -1.09 16.06 -34.08
C THR A 529 -0.42 17.27 -33.41
N VAL A 530 0.36 17.00 -32.35
CA VAL A 530 1.46 17.83 -31.85
C VAL A 530 2.70 16.91 -31.73
N PRO A 531 3.94 17.43 -31.84
CA PRO A 531 5.15 16.64 -31.62
C PRO A 531 5.08 15.79 -30.35
N ALA A 532 5.54 14.55 -30.48
CA ALA A 532 5.64 13.62 -29.37
C ALA A 532 6.61 14.16 -28.31
N ARG A 533 6.23 14.06 -27.05
CA ARG A 533 7.12 14.28 -25.90
C ARG A 533 7.64 12.95 -25.40
N VAL A 534 8.88 12.90 -24.95
CA VAL A 534 9.45 11.73 -24.26
C VAL A 534 9.86 12.13 -22.85
N ILE A 535 9.35 11.42 -21.86
CA ILE A 535 9.73 11.54 -20.46
C ILE A 535 10.34 10.20 -20.06
N ALA A 536 11.54 10.19 -19.48
CA ALA A 536 12.21 8.96 -19.13
C ALA A 536 12.99 9.11 -17.83
N GLY A 537 12.76 8.22 -16.86
CA GLY A 537 13.51 8.18 -15.61
C GLY A 537 12.79 7.50 -14.47
N ASP A 538 13.24 7.83 -13.27
CA ASP A 538 12.89 7.17 -12.01
C ASP A 538 11.93 7.99 -11.13
N GLY A 539 11.46 9.13 -11.62
CA GLY A 539 10.61 10.06 -10.87
C GLY A 539 11.36 11.12 -10.09
N THR A 540 12.66 10.91 -9.82
CA THR A 540 13.47 11.90 -9.15
C THR A 540 13.83 13.03 -10.11
N ALA A 541 14.00 14.24 -9.57
CA ALA A 541 14.39 15.40 -10.37
C ALA A 541 15.76 15.22 -11.07
N ALA A 542 16.66 14.43 -10.48
CA ALA A 542 18.00 14.16 -11.01
C ALA A 542 18.03 12.98 -11.99
N GLY A 543 17.23 11.94 -11.73
CA GLY A 543 17.17 10.72 -12.54
C GLY A 543 16.15 10.78 -13.68
N THR A 544 15.34 11.84 -13.76
CA THR A 544 14.34 11.99 -14.84
C THR A 544 14.72 13.03 -15.88
N THR A 545 14.45 12.69 -17.13
CA THR A 545 14.61 13.57 -18.30
C THR A 545 13.30 13.82 -19.02
N VAL A 546 13.16 15.00 -19.60
CA VAL A 546 12.04 15.42 -20.46
C VAL A 546 12.63 15.94 -21.76
N ASP A 547 12.32 15.29 -22.87
CA ASP A 547 12.85 15.57 -24.20
C ASP A 547 14.40 15.60 -24.23
N GLY A 548 15.02 14.75 -23.41
CA GLY A 548 16.47 14.65 -23.24
C GLY A 548 17.12 15.69 -22.33
N GLY A 549 16.36 16.67 -21.81
CA GLY A 549 16.82 17.62 -20.79
C GLY A 549 16.47 17.16 -19.37
N PRO A 550 17.21 17.58 -18.33
CA PRO A 550 16.94 17.18 -16.95
C PRO A 550 15.60 17.76 -16.44
N ALA A 551 14.80 16.93 -15.78
CA ALA A 551 13.52 17.32 -15.22
C ALA A 551 13.64 18.42 -14.15
N ALA A 552 14.72 18.41 -13.36
CA ALA A 552 15.03 19.44 -12.37
C ALA A 552 15.07 20.88 -12.93
N ALA A 553 15.29 21.05 -14.24
CA ALA A 553 15.32 22.37 -14.88
C ALA A 553 13.92 22.91 -15.24
N LEU A 554 12.87 22.10 -15.10
CA LEU A 554 11.51 22.45 -15.50
C LEU A 554 10.74 23.05 -14.31
N PRO A 555 10.17 24.26 -14.45
CA PRO A 555 9.49 24.94 -13.34
C PRO A 555 8.18 24.27 -12.93
N TRP A 556 7.66 23.36 -13.76
CA TRP A 556 6.44 22.61 -13.52
C TRP A 556 6.69 21.20 -13.00
N TRP A 557 7.95 20.75 -12.89
CA TRP A 557 8.27 19.43 -12.36
C TRP A 557 7.82 19.34 -10.90
N GLN A 558 6.96 18.38 -10.61
CA GLN A 558 6.51 18.09 -9.25
C GLN A 558 7.35 16.93 -8.75
N LEU A 559 8.03 17.13 -7.61
CA LEU A 559 8.56 15.97 -6.90
C LEU A 559 7.36 15.14 -6.46
N PRO A 560 7.32 13.84 -6.77
CA PRO A 560 6.27 12.98 -6.26
C PRO A 560 6.33 13.00 -4.72
N ALA A 561 5.22 12.67 -4.05
CA ALA A 561 5.08 12.79 -2.61
C ALA A 561 5.95 11.80 -1.81
N LEU A 562 6.83 11.06 -2.49
CA LEU A 562 7.60 9.94 -1.97
C LEU A 562 8.49 10.36 -0.80
N HIS A 563 7.99 10.10 0.39
CA HIS A 563 8.75 9.88 1.61
C HIS A 563 8.60 8.41 1.97
N TYR A 564 9.21 7.51 1.20
CA TYR A 564 9.26 6.10 1.61
C TYR A 564 10.31 5.94 2.72
N SER A 565 9.98 5.20 3.76
CA SER A 565 10.81 5.04 4.95
C SER A 565 11.53 3.69 4.93
N VAL A 566 12.85 3.75 5.09
CA VAL A 566 13.81 2.71 5.50
C VAL A 566 14.12 1.49 4.60
N ASP A 567 15.35 1.01 4.77
CA ASP A 567 16.17 0.12 3.94
C ASP A 567 16.00 -1.39 4.27
N GLN A 568 15.53 -2.18 3.28
CA GLN A 568 15.28 -3.62 3.38
C GLN A 568 16.52 -4.53 3.24
N ASN A 569 17.68 -4.01 2.79
CA ASN A 569 18.83 -4.86 2.48
C ASN A 569 19.55 -5.47 3.69
N GLU A 570 19.43 -4.82 4.85
CA GLU A 570 20.04 -5.31 6.09
C GLU A 570 19.29 -6.54 6.63
N GLU A 571 17.97 -6.61 6.39
CA GLU A 571 17.08 -7.73 6.71
C GLU A 571 17.49 -8.99 5.95
N ASN A 572 17.48 -8.89 4.62
CA ASN A 572 17.80 -9.99 3.72
C ASN A 572 19.18 -10.58 4.05
N THR A 573 20.18 -9.71 4.26
CA THR A 573 21.56 -10.14 4.58
C THR A 573 21.66 -11.00 5.84
N GLN A 574 20.80 -10.77 6.84
CA GLN A 574 20.94 -11.41 8.14
C GLN A 574 19.99 -12.57 8.32
N ILE A 575 18.80 -12.54 7.73
CA ILE A 575 17.98 -13.75 7.65
C ILE A 575 18.68 -14.80 6.79
N ARG A 576 19.41 -14.40 5.74
CA ARG A 576 20.34 -15.28 5.01
C ARG A 576 21.38 -15.93 5.92
N ARG A 577 21.91 -15.22 6.92
CA ARG A 577 22.79 -15.84 7.94
C ARG A 577 22.04 -16.83 8.81
N VAL A 578 20.80 -16.55 9.20
CA VAL A 578 19.97 -17.45 10.00
C VAL A 578 19.61 -18.70 9.20
N ILE A 579 19.20 -18.59 7.94
CA ILE A 579 18.94 -19.73 7.04
C ILE A 579 20.21 -20.56 6.86
N ALA A 580 21.36 -19.93 6.61
CA ALA A 580 22.64 -20.63 6.52
C ALA A 580 22.99 -21.36 7.83
N GLN A 581 22.68 -20.76 8.98
CA GLN A 581 22.83 -21.40 10.29
C GLN A 581 21.86 -22.59 10.44
N LEU A 582 20.58 -22.46 10.10
CA LEU A 582 19.60 -23.54 10.18
C LEU A 582 20.00 -24.73 9.27
N ARG A 583 20.41 -24.44 8.03
CA ARG A 583 20.94 -25.44 7.11
C ARG A 583 22.17 -26.14 7.71
N SER A 584 23.07 -25.40 8.36
CA SER A 584 24.23 -26.00 9.05
C SER A 584 23.87 -26.91 10.25
N HIS A 585 22.69 -26.74 10.83
CA HIS A 585 22.16 -27.57 11.92
C HIS A 585 21.30 -28.76 11.44
N GLY A 586 21.25 -29.02 10.13
CA GLY A 586 20.57 -30.18 9.56
C GLY A 586 19.06 -30.01 9.37
N VAL A 587 18.54 -28.79 9.45
CA VAL A 587 17.17 -28.48 9.01
C VAL A 587 17.21 -28.45 7.48
N THR A 588 16.64 -29.48 6.85
CA THR A 588 16.51 -29.58 5.39
C THR A 588 15.05 -29.30 5.03
N SER A 589 14.82 -28.57 3.92
CA SER A 589 13.48 -28.40 3.39
C SER A 589 12.88 -29.79 3.11
N PRO A 590 11.62 -30.05 3.49
CA PRO A 590 10.95 -31.27 3.08
C PRO A 590 10.93 -31.30 1.54
N ALA A 591 11.29 -32.45 0.96
CA ALA A 591 11.15 -32.64 -0.48
C ALA A 591 9.69 -32.38 -0.88
N PRO A 592 9.43 -31.68 -2.01
CA PRO A 592 8.08 -31.43 -2.48
C PRO A 592 7.33 -32.77 -2.56
N SER A 593 6.16 -32.82 -1.93
CA SER A 593 5.29 -33.99 -2.05
C SER A 593 4.73 -34.03 -3.48
N PRO A 594 4.70 -35.20 -4.13
CA PRO A 594 4.29 -35.34 -5.53
C PRO A 594 2.82 -35.04 -5.78
#